data_AF-A0A7C4MS21-F1
#
_entry.id   AF-A0A7C4MS21-F1
#
_cell.length_a   1.000
_cell.length_b   1.000
_cell.length_c   1.000
_cell.angle_alpha   90.00
_cell.angle_beta   90.00
_cell.angle_gamma   90.00
#
_symmetry.space_group_name_H-M   'P 1'
#
loop_
_entity.id
_entity.type
_entity.pdbx_description
1 polymer ?
#
loop_
_entity_poly.entity_id
_entity_poly.type
_entity_poly.pdbx_seq_one_letter_code
_entity_poly.pdbx_strand_id
1 'polypeptide(L)' 'MDMSQKDEKLQAMADELTEHITAVKGTLELIDASVEEEDLHNLLLKALKRMDSLQKLSGEMFALLKACLDKMGETKT' A
#
# COMPACT_ATOMS: atom_id res chain seq x y z
N MET A 1 -19.62 -5.69 11.87
CA MET A 1 -18.24 -5.23 12.17
C MET A 1 -18.35 -3.96 13.00
N ASP A 2 -17.74 -4.00 14.18
CA ASP A 2 -17.59 -2.86 15.08
C ASP A 2 -16.69 -1.78 14.44
N MET A 3 -16.83 -0.53 14.86
CA MET A 3 -15.98 0.57 14.38
C MET A 3 -14.51 0.35 14.77
N SER A 4 -14.24 -0.19 15.96
CA SER A 4 -12.85 -0.46 16.38
C SER A 4 -12.16 -1.46 15.44
N GLN A 5 -12.87 -2.49 14.99
CA GLN A 5 -12.35 -3.47 14.04
C GLN A 5 -12.04 -2.86 12.66
N LYS A 6 -12.78 -1.83 12.24
CA LYS A 6 -12.49 -1.11 11.00
C LYS A 6 -11.25 -0.22 11.15
N ASP A 7 -11.10 0.43 12.30
CA ASP A 7 -9.96 1.31 12.60
C ASP A 7 -8.66 0.49 12.68
N GLU A 8 -8.68 -0.66 13.37
CA GLU A 8 -7.57 -1.61 13.41
C GLU A 8 -7.19 -2.10 12.00
N LYS A 9 -8.19 -2.44 11.18
CA LYS A 9 -7.94 -2.89 9.80
C LYS A 9 -7.35 -1.77 8.92
N LEU A 10 -7.81 -0.53 9.08
CA LEU A 10 -7.26 0.63 8.37
C LEU A 10 -5.81 0.90 8.79
N GLN A 11 -5.51 0.80 10.08
CA GLN A 11 -4.14 0.97 10.58
C GLN A 11 -3.20 -0.09 10.02
N ALA A 12 -3.60 -1.37 10.05
CA ALA A 12 -2.80 -2.46 9.49
C ALA A 12 -2.50 -2.27 7.99
N MET A 13 -3.50 -1.82 7.19
CA MET A 13 -3.27 -1.49 5.78
C MET A 13 -2.33 -0.31 5.60
N ALA A 14 -2.45 0.74 6.43
CA ALA A 14 -1.58 1.90 6.37
C ALA A 14 -0.12 1.53 6.68
N ASP A 15 0.09 0.63 7.66
CA ASP A 15 1.40 0.11 8.01
C ASP A 15 2.00 -0.72 6.86
N GLU A 16 1.23 -1.64 6.25
CA GLU A 16 1.68 -2.42 5.08
C GLU A 16 2.01 -1.54 3.86
N LEU A 17 1.18 -0.53 3.58
CA LEU A 17 1.46 0.45 2.52
C LEU A 17 2.78 1.18 2.78
N THR A 18 3.02 1.58 4.03
CA THR A 18 4.25 2.28 4.43
C THR A 18 5.48 1.39 4.26
N GLU A 19 5.38 0.12 4.65
CA GLU A 19 6.45 -0.87 4.47
C GLU A 19 6.76 -1.07 2.98
N HIS A 20 5.74 -1.30 2.15
CA HIS A 20 5.92 -1.48 0.72
C HIS A 20 6.50 -0.24 0.03
N ILE A 21 6.08 0.97 0.39
CA ILE A 21 6.66 2.22 -0.12
C ILE A 21 8.14 2.30 0.23
N THR A 22 8.49 2.02 1.49
CA THR A 22 9.86 2.05 1.98
C THR A 22 10.73 1.02 1.23
N ALA A 23 10.21 -0.19 1.04
CA ALA A 23 10.91 -1.24 0.31
C ALA A 23 11.09 -0.93 -1.17
N VAL A 24 10.11 -0.29 -1.83
CA VAL A 24 10.25 0.18 -3.22
C VAL A 24 11.35 1.24 -3.30
N LYS A 25 11.35 2.24 -2.42
CA LYS A 25 12.39 3.28 -2.38
C LYS A 25 13.78 2.70 -2.23
N GLY A 26 13.99 1.82 -1.24
CA GLY A 26 15.29 1.15 -1.05
C GLY A 26 15.69 0.29 -2.25
N THR A 27 14.74 -0.34 -2.95
CA THR A 27 15.03 -1.10 -4.18
C THR A 27 15.49 -0.17 -5.31
N LEU A 28 14.90 1.01 -5.45
CA LEU A 28 15.30 1.99 -6.46
C LEU A 28 16.66 2.63 -6.13
N GLU A 29 16.95 2.88 -4.86
CA GLU A 29 18.27 3.34 -4.41
C GLU A 29 19.37 2.31 -4.71
N LEU A 30 19.08 1.01 -4.55
CA LEU A 30 20.01 -0.05 -4.94
C LEU A 30 20.24 -0.09 -6.45
N ILE A 31 19.20 0.14 -7.25
CA ILE A 31 19.32 0.21 -8.72
C ILE A 31 20.22 1.40 -9.14
N ASP A 32 20.06 2.56 -8.50
CA ASP A 32 20.85 3.76 -8.78
C ASP A 32 22.34 3.58 -8.42
N ALA A 33 22.65 2.72 -7.45
CA ALA A 33 24.01 2.43 -6.99
C ALA A 33 24.89 1.62 -7.98
N SER A 34 24.50 1.50 -9.25
CA SER A 34 25.22 0.77 -10.32
C SER A 34 25.39 -0.72 -10.04
N VAL A 35 24.33 -1.49 -10.30
CA VAL A 35 24.28 -2.96 -10.16
C VAL A 35 24.50 -3.68 -11.50
N GLU A 36 24.91 -4.96 -11.43
CA GLU A 36 25.01 -5.84 -12.60
C GLU A 36 23.64 -6.07 -13.27
N GLU A 37 23.61 -6.42 -14.56
CA GLU A 37 22.37 -6.52 -15.35
C GLU A 37 21.36 -7.55 -14.81
N GLU A 38 21.84 -8.71 -14.36
CA GLU A 38 20.98 -9.75 -13.74
C GLU A 38 20.38 -9.27 -12.42
N ASP A 39 21.17 -8.56 -11.61
CA ASP A 39 20.71 -7.96 -10.36
C ASP A 39 19.71 -6.83 -10.63
N LEU A 40 19.94 -6.01 -11.66
CA LEU A 40 19.03 -4.98 -12.13
C LEU A 40 17.67 -5.57 -12.51
N HIS A 41 17.65 -6.63 -13.34
CA HIS A 41 16.43 -7.30 -13.74
C HIS A 41 15.63 -7.80 -12.53
N ASN A 42 16.30 -8.47 -11.60
CA ASN A 42 15.68 -9.00 -10.38
C ASN A 42 15.15 -7.89 -9.46
N LEU A 43 15.88 -6.79 -9.31
CA LEU A 43 15.44 -5.63 -8.52
C LEU A 43 14.23 -4.94 -9.14
N LEU A 44 14.21 -4.77 -10.47
CA LEU A 44 13.06 -4.22 -11.19
C LEU A 44 11.82 -5.09 -11.02
N LEU A 45 11.93 -6.42 -11.15
CA LEU A 45 10.82 -7.33 -10.89
C LEU A 45 10.31 -7.24 -9.44
N LYS A 46 11.21 -7.10 -8.46
CA LYS A 46 10.83 -6.90 -7.05
C LYS A 46 10.10 -5.58 -6.83
N ALA A 47 10.58 -4.49 -7.43
CA ALA A 47 9.95 -3.17 -7.34
C ALA A 47 8.53 -3.21 -7.95
N LEU A 48 8.39 -3.79 -9.15
CA LEU A 48 7.09 -3.93 -9.83
C LEU A 48 6.07 -4.73 -9.01
N LYS A 49 6.48 -5.85 -8.43
CA LYS A 49 5.60 -6.65 -7.55
C LYS A 49 5.12 -5.87 -6.34
N ARG A 50 6.00 -5.09 -5.70
CA ARG A 50 5.64 -4.26 -4.55
C ARG A 50 4.71 -3.11 -4.96
N MET A 51 4.92 -2.51 -6.12
CA MET A 51 4.01 -1.49 -6.66
C MET A 51 2.61 -2.05 -6.95
N ASP A 52 2.50 -3.28 -7.45
CA ASP A 52 1.21 -3.96 -7.61
C ASP A 52 0.51 -4.18 -6.25
N SER A 53 1.24 -4.61 -5.21
CA SER A 53 0.70 -4.70 -3.85
C SER A 53 0.23 -3.34 -3.31
N LEU A 54 0.99 -2.27 -3.52
CA LEU A 54 0.60 -0.91 -3.14
C LEU A 54 -0.70 -0.48 -3.81
N GLN A 55 -0.85 -0.76 -5.11
CA GLN A 55 -2.07 -0.42 -5.84
C GLN A 55 -3.29 -1.14 -5.27
N LYS A 56 -3.17 -2.44 -4.95
CA LYS A 56 -4.26 -3.23 -4.37
C LYS A 56 -4.66 -2.72 -2.98
N LEU A 57 -3.69 -2.58 -2.08
CA LEU A 57 -3.93 -2.11 -0.71
C LEU A 57 -4.52 -0.70 -0.68
N SER A 58 -4.01 0.22 -1.53
CA SER A 58 -4.57 1.58 -1.61
C SER A 58 -6.01 1.60 -2.12
N GLY A 59 -6.35 0.70 -3.06
CA GLY A 59 -7.73 0.50 -3.51
C GLY A 59 -8.65 -0.02 -2.41
N GLU A 60 -8.21 -1.00 -1.62
CA GLU A 60 -8.96 -1.52 -0.46
C GLU A 60 -9.18 -0.44 0.60
N MET A 61 -8.14 0.33 0.91
CA MET A 61 -8.20 1.42 1.89
C MET A 61 -9.17 2.52 1.43
N PHE A 62 -9.14 2.89 0.14
CA PHE A 62 -10.09 3.83 -0.44
C PHE A 62 -11.54 3.34 -0.34
N ALA A 63 -11.79 2.07 -0.63
CA ALA A 63 -13.13 1.49 -0.53
C ALA A 63 -13.67 1.55 0.91
N LEU A 64 -12.82 1.28 1.92
CA LEU A 64 -13.19 1.38 3.32
C LEU A 64 -13.47 2.83 3.76
N LEU A 65 -12.61 3.78 3.36
CA LEU A 65 -12.82 5.20 3.66
C LEU A 65 -14.12 5.72 3.03
N LYS A 66 -14.40 5.32 1.78
CA LYS A 66 -15.68 5.63 1.12
C LYS A 66 -16.86 5.07 1.90
N ALA A 67 -16.80 3.81 2.33
CA ALA A 67 -17.86 3.21 3.14
C ALA A 67 -18.07 3.93 4.49
N CYS A 68 -17.01 4.47 5.10
CA CYS A 68 -17.13 5.31 6.29
C CYS A 68 -17.84 6.64 5.99
N LEU A 69 -17.47 7.32 4.89
CA LEU A 69 -18.11 8.57 4.47
C LEU A 69 -19.59 8.39 4.13
N ASP A 70 -19.93 7.33 3.39
CA ASP A 70 -21.31 7.01 3.01
C ASP A 70 -22.18 6.83 4.27
N LYS A 71 -21.68 6.08 5.27
CA LYS A 71 -22.37 5.87 6.56
C LYS A 71 -22.54 7.17 7.36
N MET A 72 -21.60 8.12 7.28
CA MET A 72 -21.74 9.45 7.89
C MET A 72 -22.79 10.32 7.19
N GLY A 73 -23.05 10.08 5.89
CA GLY A 73 -24.12 10.72 5.13
C GLY A 73 -25.50 10.21 5.54
N GLU A 74 -25.64 8.89 5.72
CA GLU A 74 -26.90 8.24 6.11
C GLU A 74 -27.40 8.66 7.50
N THR A 75 -26.48 8.98 8.42
CA THR A 75 -26.78 9.40 9.80
C THR A 75 -27.25 10.86 9.91
N LYS A 76 -27.24 11.62 8.82
CA LYS A 76 -27.72 13.02 8.76
C LYS A 76 -29.14 13.17 8.18
N THR A 77 -29.85 12.06 7.98
CA THR A 77 -31.27 11.98 7.57
C THR A 77 -32.08 11.30 8.66
#